data_AF-A0A8X6GEB9-F1
#
_entry.id   AF-A0A8X6GEB9-F1
#
_cell.length_a   1.000
_cell.length_b   1.000
_cell.length_c   1.000
_cell.angle_alpha   90.00
_cell.angle_beta   90.00
_cell.angle_gamma   90.00
#
_symmetry.space_group_name_H-M   'P 1'
#
loop_
_entity.id
_entity.type
_entity.pdbx_description
1 polymer ?
#
loop_
_entity_poly.entity_id
_entity_poly.type
_entity_poly.pdbx_seq_one_letter_code
_entity_poly.pdbx_strand_id
1 'polypeptide(L)'
;MVVTRVEQRTYIKIAVLRGRNEMECHREFVEALGNNTLPYRTVARWVEKFQQGYVPTSDEQRLGRPLSVRTDLARAVIEQLMDEDRRSRQQTKTDRETHNKRIVPSTLCVLCCHSFAP
;
A
#
# COMPACT_ATOMS: atom_id res chain seq x y z
N MET A 1 25.71 35.44 -5.13
CA MET A 1 25.71 34.01 -5.50
C MET A 1 24.33 33.45 -5.19
N VAL A 2 23.68 32.75 -6.12
CA VAL A 2 22.34 32.17 -5.91
C VAL A 2 22.52 30.68 -5.63
N VAL A 3 22.10 30.23 -4.44
CA VAL A 3 22.14 28.82 -4.06
C VAL A 3 20.77 28.19 -4.26
N THR A 4 20.71 27.21 -5.15
CA THR A 4 19.52 26.43 -5.48
C THR A 4 19.13 25.49 -4.34
N ARG A 5 17.87 25.04 -4.35
CA ARG A 5 17.38 24.05 -3.37
C ARG A 5 18.13 22.72 -3.44
N VAL A 6 18.59 22.33 -4.63
CA VAL A 6 19.36 21.09 -4.83
C VAL A 6 20.73 21.22 -4.16
N GLU A 7 21.41 22.35 -4.33
CA GLU A 7 22.70 22.61 -3.67
C GLU A 7 22.58 22.63 -2.14
N GLN A 8 21.50 23.24 -1.59
CA GLN A 8 21.23 23.18 -0.16
C GLN A 8 21.03 21.72 0.31
N ARG A 9 20.30 20.88 -0.44
CA ARG A 9 20.15 19.46 -0.07
C ARG A 9 21.46 18.66 -0.19
N THR A 10 22.31 18.98 -1.18
CA THR A 10 23.65 18.39 -1.30
C THR A 10 24.49 18.71 -0.06
N TYR A 11 24.41 19.95 0.42
CA TYR A 11 25.08 20.35 1.65
C TYR A 11 24.58 19.54 2.85
N ILE A 12 23.25 19.41 3.03
CA ILE A 12 22.66 18.60 4.12
C ILE A 12 23.19 17.16 4.07
N LYS A 13 23.28 16.56 2.88
CA LYS A 13 23.82 15.20 2.72
C LYS A 13 25.25 15.08 3.26
N ILE A 14 26.12 16.03 2.94
CA ILE A 14 27.50 16.08 3.45
C ILE A 14 27.51 16.33 4.96
N ALA A 15 26.63 17.20 5.47
CA ALA A 15 26.53 17.50 6.89
C ALA A 15 26.10 16.28 7.72
N VAL A 16 25.15 15.48 7.22
CA VAL A 16 24.74 14.22 7.86
C VAL A 16 25.89 13.21 7.89
N LEU A 17 26.68 13.09 6.81
CA LEU A 17 27.89 12.24 6.80
C LEU A 17 28.93 12.69 7.82
N ARG A 18 28.94 13.98 8.19
CA ARG A 18 29.80 14.55 9.22
C ARG A 18 29.19 14.45 10.63
N GLY A 19 28.02 13.83 10.78
CA GLY A 19 27.33 13.68 12.07
C GLY A 19 26.70 14.98 12.61
N ARG A 20 26.45 15.97 11.74
CA ARG A 20 25.78 17.22 12.14
C ARG A 20 24.29 17.03 12.33
N ASN A 21 23.73 17.79 13.27
CA ASN A 21 22.30 17.76 13.57
C ASN A 21 21.49 18.71 12.64
N GLU A 22 20.18 18.50 12.47
CA GLU A 22 19.35 19.36 11.63
C GLU A 22 19.31 20.83 12.08
N MET A 23 19.40 21.07 13.40
CA MET A 23 19.45 22.43 13.97
C MET A 23 20.73 23.17 13.57
N GLU A 24 21.87 22.49 13.60
CA GLU A 24 23.16 23.07 13.19
C GLU A 24 23.12 23.43 11.70
N CYS A 25 22.65 22.50 10.86
CA CYS A 25 22.52 22.73 9.42
C CYS A 25 21.61 23.92 9.11
N HIS A 26 20.47 24.03 9.80
CA HIS A 26 19.55 25.14 9.59
C HIS A 26 20.16 26.49 10.02
N ARG A 27 20.91 26.51 11.14
CA ARG A 27 21.59 27.73 11.59
C ARG A 27 22.62 28.20 10.57
N GLU A 28 23.42 27.28 10.04
CA GLU A 28 24.43 27.57 9.01
C GLU A 28 23.77 28.09 7.72
N PHE A 29 22.62 27.54 7.31
CA PHE A 29 21.88 28.09 6.18
C PHE A 29 21.35 29.49 6.44
N VAL A 30 20.73 29.75 7.60
CA VAL A 30 20.23 31.09 7.94
C VAL A 30 21.36 32.11 7.93
N GLU A 31 22.53 31.75 8.47
CA GLU A 31 23.72 32.61 8.49
C GLU A 31 24.25 32.90 7.08
N ALA A 32 24.29 31.90 6.18
CA ALA A 32 24.86 32.05 4.84
C ALA A 32 23.86 32.59 3.79
N LEU A 33 22.59 32.19 3.86
CA LEU A 33 21.58 32.40 2.80
C LEU A 33 20.42 33.29 3.25
N GLY A 34 20.26 33.55 4.55
CA GLY A 34 19.17 34.35 5.09
C GLY A 34 17.81 33.86 4.61
N ASN A 35 17.06 34.74 3.93
CA ASN A 35 15.71 34.48 3.44
C ASN A 35 15.64 33.42 2.33
N ASN A 36 16.75 33.07 1.68
CA ASN A 36 16.80 32.06 0.63
C ASN A 36 16.98 30.62 1.16
N THR A 37 17.02 30.47 2.48
CA THR A 37 17.17 29.20 3.21
C THR A 37 15.95 28.30 3.06
N LEU A 38 16.18 26.99 2.98
CA LEU A 38 15.14 25.99 3.19
C LEU A 38 14.55 26.10 4.60
N PRO A 39 13.22 26.09 4.77
CA PRO A 39 12.62 26.17 6.09
C PRO A 39 13.03 24.96 6.94
N TYR A 40 13.20 25.15 8.25
CA TYR A 40 13.65 24.14 9.21
C TYR A 40 13.01 22.76 9.02
N ARG A 41 11.67 22.69 8.90
CA ARG A 41 10.94 21.43 8.67
C ARG A 41 11.45 20.66 7.45
N THR A 42 11.81 21.36 6.38
CA THR A 42 12.35 20.74 5.17
C THR A 42 13.76 20.23 5.43
N VAL A 43 14.60 20.99 6.13
CA VAL A 43 15.95 20.55 6.53
C VAL A 43 15.87 19.27 7.37
N ALA A 44 15.04 19.25 8.42
CA ALA A 44 14.84 18.09 9.30
C ALA A 44 14.40 16.85 8.51
N ARG A 45 13.42 16.99 7.61
CA ARG A 45 12.98 15.89 6.74
C ARG A 45 14.10 15.35 5.85
N TRP A 46 14.95 16.21 5.32
CA TRP A 46 16.08 15.78 4.49
C TRP A 46 17.17 15.10 5.31
N VAL A 47 17.46 15.60 6.51
CA VAL A 47 18.38 14.95 7.47
C VAL A 47 17.91 13.53 7.78
N GLU A 48 16.64 13.37 8.16
CA GLU A 48 16.04 12.06 8.44
C GLU A 48 16.14 11.10 7.24
N LYS A 49 15.80 11.58 6.03
CA LYS A 49 15.94 10.78 4.80
C LYS A 49 17.38 10.32 4.57
N PHE A 50 18.36 11.20 4.73
CA PHE A 50 19.77 10.85 4.51
C PHE A 50 20.29 9.88 5.59
N GLN A 51 19.84 10.02 6.83
CA GLN A 51 20.13 9.06 7.90
C GLN A 51 19.56 7.67 7.59
N GLN A 52 18.39 7.59 6.94
CA GLN A 52 17.78 6.34 6.46
C GLN A 52 18.44 5.75 5.20
N GLY A 53 19.55 6.35 4.71
CA GLY A 53 20.27 5.85 3.55
C GLY A 53 19.70 6.30 2.19
N TYR A 54 18.83 7.31 2.17
CA TYR A 54 18.30 7.86 0.92
C TYR A 54 19.41 8.55 0.10
N VAL A 55 19.63 8.10 -1.14
CA VAL A 55 20.72 8.59 -2.01
C VAL A 55 20.36 9.83 -2.86
N PRO A 56 19.14 9.98 -3.40
CA PRO A 56 18.79 11.09 -4.28
C PRO A 56 18.79 12.46 -3.57
N THR A 57 19.34 13.47 -4.24
CA THR A 57 19.31 14.87 -3.79
C THR A 57 18.20 15.69 -4.48
N SER A 58 17.72 15.21 -5.62
CA SER A 58 16.56 15.76 -6.33
C SER A 58 15.27 15.21 -5.75
N ASP A 59 14.17 15.95 -5.92
CA ASP A 59 12.85 15.35 -5.78
C ASP A 59 12.70 14.26 -6.86
N GLU A 60 12.22 13.10 -6.44
CA GLU A 60 11.79 12.07 -7.39
C GLU A 60 10.69 12.63 -8.27
N GLN A 61 10.73 12.22 -9.54
CA GLN A 61 9.68 12.56 -10.48
C GLN A 61 8.37 12.03 -9.91
N ARG A 62 7.43 12.94 -9.61
CA ARG A 62 6.14 12.55 -9.04
C ARG A 62 5.48 11.63 -10.05
N LEU A 63 5.39 10.35 -9.70
CA LEU A 63 4.50 9.45 -10.43
C LEU A 63 3.10 10.05 -10.25
N GLY A 64 2.52 10.53 -11.35
CA GLY A 64 1.16 11.03 -11.35
C GLY A 64 0.19 9.93 -10.93
N ARG A 65 -1.11 10.24 -10.95
CA ARG A 65 -2.13 9.19 -10.78
C ARG A 65 -1.83 8.06 -11.79
N PRO A 66 -1.68 6.79 -11.34
CA PRO A 66 -1.38 5.70 -12.25
C PRO A 66 -2.47 5.59 -13.31
N LEU A 67 -2.06 5.70 -14.58
CA LEU A 67 -2.93 5.56 -15.75
C LEU A 67 -3.19 4.08 -16.08
N SER A 68 -2.59 3.14 -15.36
CA SER A 68 -2.68 1.69 -15.61
C SER A 68 -4.10 1.11 -15.46
N VAL A 69 -5.05 1.86 -14.89
CA VAL A 69 -6.47 1.47 -14.81
C VAL A 69 -7.20 1.71 -16.14
N ARG A 70 -6.57 2.37 -17.13
CA ARG A 70 -7.20 2.73 -18.42
C ARG A 70 -6.85 1.81 -19.59
N THR A 71 -5.97 0.83 -19.43
CA THR A 71 -5.73 -0.15 -20.48
C THR A 71 -6.86 -1.18 -20.52
N ASP A 72 -7.35 -1.49 -21.73
CA ASP A 72 -8.41 -2.48 -21.94
C ASP A 72 -8.03 -3.86 -21.38
N LEU A 73 -6.74 -4.19 -21.41
CA LEU A 73 -6.18 -5.39 -20.78
C LEU A 73 -6.38 -5.40 -19.25
N ALA A 74 -6.09 -4.29 -18.57
CA ALA A 74 -6.27 -4.21 -17.12
C ALA A 74 -7.75 -4.32 -16.75
N ARG A 75 -8.64 -3.74 -17.55
CA ARG A 75 -10.09 -3.88 -17.39
C ARG A 75 -10.55 -5.32 -17.58
N ALA A 76 -10.13 -5.97 -18.66
CA ALA A 76 -10.49 -7.35 -18.94
C ALA A 76 -10.04 -8.33 -17.84
N VAL A 77 -8.82 -8.14 -17.31
CA VAL A 77 -8.31 -8.94 -16.19
C VAL A 77 -9.15 -8.73 -14.93
N ILE A 78 -9.51 -7.48 -14.62
CA ILE A 78 -10.36 -7.16 -13.47
C ILE A 78 -11.76 -7.78 -13.64
N GLU A 79 -12.36 -7.70 -14.83
CA GLU A 79 -13.66 -8.30 -15.14
C GLU A 79 -13.63 -9.83 -15.01
N GLN A 80 -12.60 -10.49 -15.52
CA GLN A 80 -12.43 -11.95 -15.37
C GLN A 80 -12.31 -12.37 -13.91
N LEU A 81 -11.51 -11.66 -13.11
CA LEU A 81 -11.36 -11.94 -11.68
C LEU A 81 -12.69 -11.76 -10.93
N MET A 82 -13.47 -10.73 -11.26
CA MET A 82 -14.79 -10.51 -10.66
C MET A 82 -15.78 -11.61 -11.03
N ASP A 83 -15.74 -12.09 -12.28
CA ASP A 83 -16.62 -13.16 -12.76
C ASP A 83 -16.27 -14.54 -12.17
N GLU A 84 -14.99 -14.82 -11.97
CA GLU A 84 -14.52 -16.03 -11.29
C GLU A 84 -14.91 -16.04 -9.81
N ASP A 85 -14.74 -14.91 -9.11
CA ASP A 85 -15.14 -14.78 -7.70
C ASP A 85 -16.66 -14.92 -7.56
N ARG A 86 -17.44 -14.30 -8.45
CA ARG A 86 -18.91 -14.46 -8.49
C ARG A 86 -19.32 -15.92 -8.68
N ARG A 87 -18.71 -16.63 -9.63
CA ARG A 87 -18.98 -18.07 -9.89
C ARG A 87 -18.61 -18.93 -8.68
N SER A 88 -17.45 -18.68 -8.08
CA SER A 88 -16.96 -19.41 -6.90
C SER A 88 -17.88 -19.23 -5.69
N ARG A 89 -18.38 -18.01 -5.46
CA ARG A 89 -19.36 -17.73 -4.40
C ARG A 89 -20.72 -18.38 -4.64
N GLN A 90 -21.14 -18.52 -5.90
CA GLN A 90 -22.37 -19.23 -6.24
C GLN A 90 -22.22 -20.73 -5.98
N GLN A 91 -21.10 -21.32 -6.40
CA GLN A 91 -20.83 -22.74 -6.21
C GLN A 91 -20.76 -23.13 -4.73
N THR A 92 -20.07 -22.33 -3.91
CA THR A 92 -20.00 -22.58 -2.46
C THR A 92 -21.36 -22.48 -1.77
N LYS A 93 -22.24 -21.59 -2.22
CA LYS A 93 -23.63 -21.51 -1.74
C LYS A 93 -24.43 -22.74 -2.14
N THR A 94 -24.34 -23.19 -3.40
CA THR A 94 -25.06 -24.38 -3.87
C THR A 94 -24.56 -25.65 -3.21
N ASP A 95 -23.25 -25.78 -2.96
CA ASP A 95 -22.65 -26.93 -2.29
C ASP A 95 -23.10 -27.00 -0.83
N ARG A 96 -23.17 -25.84 -0.16
CA ARG A 96 -23.68 -25.75 1.22
C ARG A 96 -25.17 -26.07 1.29
N GLU A 97 -25.95 -25.64 0.30
CA GLU A 97 -27.39 -25.90 0.24
C GLU A 97 -27.70 -27.38 -0.09
N THR A 98 -26.95 -28.00 -1.00
CA THR A 98 -27.08 -29.43 -1.32
C THR A 98 -26.65 -30.31 -0.15
N HIS A 99 -25.60 -29.92 0.58
CA HIS A 99 -25.19 -30.59 1.82
C HIS A 99 -26.27 -30.49 2.90
N ASN A 100 -26.86 -29.31 3.10
CA ASN A 100 -27.95 -29.11 4.07
C ASN A 100 -29.20 -29.94 3.71
N LYS A 101 -29.55 -30.03 2.42
CA LYS A 101 -30.66 -30.86 1.91
C LYS A 101 -30.40 -32.37 2.05
N ARG A 102 -29.14 -32.83 2.02
CA ARG A 102 -28.77 -34.22 2.30
C ARG A 102 -28.77 -34.57 3.79
N ILE A 103 -28.55 -33.59 4.67
CA ILE A 103 -28.52 -33.80 6.12
C ILE A 103 -29.93 -33.95 6.70
N VAL A 104 -30.98 -33.36 6.09
CA VAL A 104 -32.36 -33.63 6.51
C VAL A 104 -32.78 -35.02 6.03
N PRO A 105 -32.88 -36.04 6.92
CA PRO A 105 -33.45 -37.31 6.52
C PRO A 105 -34.96 -37.06 6.31
N SER A 106 -35.52 -37.57 5.23
CA SER A 106 -36.96 -37.67 5.10
C SER A 106 -37.50 -38.42 6.32
N THR A 107 -38.27 -37.72 7.16
CA THR A 107 -38.89 -38.22 8.40
C THR A 107 -40.04 -39.20 8.14
N LEU A 108 -39.88 -40.11 7.16
CA LEU A 108 -40.92 -41.03 6.72
C LEU A 108 -40.53 -42.52 6.74
N CYS A 109 -39.37 -42.89 7.32
CA CYS A 109 -38.89 -44.29 7.23
C CYS A 109 -38.52 -44.97 8.57
N VAL A 110 -39.21 -44.71 9.69
CA VAL A 110 -38.87 -45.37 10.98
C VAL A 110 -40.05 -46.09 11.68
N LEU A 111 -41.23 -46.20 11.07
CA LEU A 111 -42.40 -46.80 11.77
C LEU A 111 -43.03 -48.04 11.12
N CYS A 112 -42.32 -48.79 10.26
CA CYS A 112 -42.90 -49.99 9.60
C CYS A 112 -42.29 -51.34 9.96
N CYS A 113 -41.35 -51.46 10.90
CA CYS A 113 -40.62 -52.73 11.15
C CYS A 113 -40.89 -53.44 12.48
N HIS A 114 -42.02 -53.21 13.16
CA HIS A 114 -42.41 -54.02 14.34
C HIS A 114 -43.85 -54.53 14.22
N SER A 115 -44.09 -55.50 13.34
CA SER A 115 -45.21 -56.45 13.42
C SER A 115 -44.99 -57.60 12.43
N PHE A 116 -44.00 -58.46 12.70
CA PHE A 116 -44.06 -59.84 12.25
C PHE A 116 -43.47 -60.72 13.37
N ALA A 117 -44.40 -61.26 14.16
CA ALA A 117 -44.16 -62.24 15.20
C ALA A 117 -43.71 -63.58 14.59
N PRO A 118 -43.27 -64.53 15.43
CA PRO A 118 -44.19 -65.62 15.75
C PRO A 118 -44.66 -65.61 17.21
#